data_AF-A0A081NN58-F1
#
_entry.id   AF-A0A081NN58-F1
#
_cell.length_a   1.000
_cell.length_b   1.000
_cell.length_c   1.000
_cell.angle_alpha   90.00
_cell.angle_beta   90.00
_cell.angle_gamma   90.00
#
_symmetry.space_group_name_H-M   'P 1'
#
loop_
_entity.id
_entity.type
_entity.pdbx_description
1 polymer ?
#
loop_
_entity_poly.entity_id
_entity_poly.type
_entity_poly.pdbx_seq_one_letter_code
_entity_poly.pdbx_strand_id
1 'polypeptide(L)'
;MKSAKAKAFMMVDSLVSLLVVAMGINLFFICEKQLWLQNRNLQLKMAATRLGKEASDLYAVKKQPVILRQGDLTAKATVQKVIVYKNGQCLCRVEK
;
A
#
# COMPACT_ATOMS: atom_id res chain seq x y z
N MET A 1 31.28 -23.96 -43.26
CA MET A 1 29.89 -23.52 -42.92
C MET A 1 29.36 -24.00 -41.55
N LYS A 2 29.68 -25.21 -41.05
CA LYS A 2 29.14 -25.71 -39.75
C LYS A 2 29.54 -24.88 -38.51
N SER A 3 30.77 -24.37 -38.45
CA SER A 3 31.28 -23.57 -37.30
C SER A 3 30.62 -22.18 -37.17
N ALA A 4 30.31 -21.52 -38.30
CA ALA A 4 29.65 -20.21 -38.29
C ALA A 4 28.20 -20.28 -37.78
N LYS A 5 27.46 -21.34 -38.15
CA LYS A 5 26.11 -21.59 -37.63
C LYS A 5 26.12 -21.86 -36.11
N ALA A 6 27.10 -22.63 -35.62
CA ALA A 6 27.24 -22.91 -34.19
C ALA A 6 27.57 -21.65 -33.36
N LYS A 7 28.44 -20.76 -33.88
CA LYS A 7 28.73 -19.46 -33.25
C LYS A 7 27.51 -18.54 -33.25
N ALA A 8 26.75 -18.51 -34.35
CA ALA A 8 25.52 -17.73 -34.43
C ALA A 8 24.47 -18.22 -33.42
N PHE A 9 24.28 -19.54 -33.27
CA PHE A 9 23.38 -20.11 -32.25
C PHE A 9 23.81 -19.73 -30.82
N MET A 10 25.10 -19.86 -30.47
CA MET A 10 25.60 -19.45 -29.15
C MET A 10 25.42 -17.95 -28.86
N MET A 11 25.57 -17.08 -29.87
CA MET A 11 25.30 -15.64 -29.72
C MET A 11 23.81 -15.38 -29.48
N VAL A 12 22.93 -16.06 -30.20
CA VAL A 12 21.47 -15.93 -30.03
C VAL A 12 21.05 -16.41 -28.65
N ASP A 13 21.55 -17.55 -28.17
CA ASP A 13 21.23 -18.06 -26.83
C ASP A 13 21.71 -17.11 -25.72
N SER A 14 22.89 -16.52 -25.90
CA SER A 14 23.42 -15.52 -24.95
C SER A 14 22.58 -14.24 -24.94
N LEU A 15 22.11 -13.79 -26.10
CA LEU A 15 21.20 -12.64 -26.23
C LEU A 15 19.84 -12.91 -25.60
N VAL A 16 19.27 -14.10 -25.82
CA VAL A 16 18.01 -14.51 -25.21
C VAL A 16 18.15 -14.60 -23.69
N SER A 17 19.22 -15.20 -23.19
CA SER A 17 19.51 -15.26 -21.75
C SER A 17 19.62 -13.87 -21.14
N LEU A 18 20.37 -12.96 -21.79
CA LEU A 18 20.49 -11.57 -21.35
C LEU A 18 19.13 -10.85 -21.35
N LEU A 19 18.29 -11.06 -22.36
CA LEU A 19 16.96 -10.46 -22.45
C LEU A 19 16.06 -10.94 -21.30
N VAL A 20 16.06 -12.25 -21.01
CA VAL A 20 15.27 -12.84 -19.92
C VAL A 20 15.73 -12.30 -18.57
N VAL A 21 17.05 -12.24 -18.33
CA VAL A 21 17.60 -11.67 -17.10
C VAL A 21 17.24 -10.19 -16.97
N ALA A 22 17.39 -9.41 -18.05
CA ALA A 22 17.03 -8.00 -18.05
C ALA A 22 15.53 -7.79 -17.77
N MET A 23 14.64 -8.58 -18.38
CA MET A 23 13.21 -8.54 -18.10
C MET A 23 12.91 -8.90 -16.64
N GLY A 24 13.56 -9.95 -16.10
CA GLY A 24 13.41 -10.37 -14.71
C GLY A 24 13.77 -9.26 -13.72
N ILE A 25 14.91 -8.60 -13.92
CA ILE A 25 15.36 -7.49 -13.06
C ILE A 25 14.39 -6.32 -13.13
N ASN A 26 13.96 -5.93 -14.33
CA ASN A 26 13.01 -4.83 -14.50
C ASN A 26 11.67 -5.13 -13.82
N LEU A 27 11.15 -6.35 -14.00
CA LEU A 27 9.90 -6.77 -13.37
C LEU A 27 10.03 -6.78 -11.84
N PHE A 28 11.15 -7.28 -11.31
CA PHE A 28 11.43 -7.28 -9.88
C PHE A 28 11.42 -5.85 -9.31
N PHE A 29 12.09 -4.90 -9.96
CA PHE A 29 12.09 -3.50 -9.56
C PHE A 29 10.69 -2.89 -9.56
N ILE A 30 9.88 -3.16 -10.58
CA ILE A 30 8.50 -2.66 -10.64
C ILE A 30 7.67 -3.24 -9.49
N CYS A 31 7.77 -4.55 -9.25
CA CYS A 31 7.07 -5.22 -8.16
C CYS A 31 7.49 -4.67 -6.79
N GLU A 32 8.78 -4.43 -6.57
CA GLU A 32 9.28 -3.85 -5.31
C GLU A 32 8.71 -2.45 -5.08
N LYS A 33 8.70 -1.59 -6.11
CA LYS A 33 8.10 -0.25 -6.02
C LYS A 33 6.60 -0.30 -5.74
N GLN A 34 5.88 -1.20 -6.39
CA GLN A 34 4.45 -1.39 -6.16
C GLN A 34 4.19 -1.90 -4.75
N LEU A 35 4.96 -2.88 -4.27
CA LEU A 35 4.83 -3.45 -2.93
C LEU A 35 5.11 -2.39 -1.87
N TRP A 36 6.13 -1.55 -2.06
CA TRP A 36 6.44 -0.46 -1.15
C TRP A 36 5.27 0.55 -1.05
N LEU A 37 4.70 0.95 -2.19
CA LEU A 37 3.52 1.84 -2.23
C LEU A 37 2.31 1.21 -1.55
N GLN A 38 2.03 -0.07 -1.84
CA GLN A 38 0.92 -0.81 -1.23
C GLN A 38 1.09 -0.94 0.28
N ASN A 39 2.29 -1.27 0.76
CA ASN A 39 2.58 -1.41 2.17
C ASN A 39 2.39 -0.08 2.91
N ARG A 40 2.88 1.03 2.35
CA ARG A 40 2.68 2.37 2.93
C ARG A 40 1.19 2.73 3.02
N ASN A 41 0.42 2.44 1.98
CA ASN A 41 -1.02 2.69 1.98
C ASN A 41 -1.76 1.80 2.99
N LEU A 42 -1.34 0.53 3.12
CA LEU A 42 -1.90 -0.40 4.10
C LEU A 42 -1.63 0.09 5.53
N GLN A 43 -0.41 0.51 5.83
CA GLN A 43 -0.06 1.07 7.14
C GLN A 43 -0.90 2.30 7.49
N LEU A 44 -1.10 3.22 6.53
CA LEU A 44 -1.97 4.37 6.72
C LEU A 44 -3.42 3.96 6.99
N LYS A 45 -3.96 2.98 6.24
CA LYS A 45 -5.30 2.46 6.47
C LYS A 45 -5.43 1.81 7.85
N MET A 46 -4.45 1.00 8.26
CA MET A 46 -4.46 0.37 9.59
C MET A 46 -4.40 1.40 10.72
N ALA A 47 -3.56 2.43 10.60
CA ALA A 47 -3.48 3.51 11.57
C ALA A 47 -4.80 4.28 11.65
N ALA A 48 -5.42 4.60 10.50
CA ALA A 48 -6.72 5.25 10.46
C ALA A 48 -7.81 4.40 11.12
N THR A 49 -7.89 3.11 10.79
CA THR A 49 -8.88 2.18 11.39
C THR A 49 -8.67 2.02 12.89
N ARG A 50 -7.41 1.93 13.35
CA ARG A 50 -7.09 1.85 14.78
C ARG A 50 -7.54 3.11 15.52
N LEU A 51 -7.23 4.28 14.99
CA LEU A 51 -7.67 5.55 15.58
C LEU A 51 -9.20 5.68 15.58
N GLY A 52 -9.87 5.21 14.51
CA GLY A 52 -11.32 5.15 14.44
C GLY A 52 -11.91 4.23 15.52
N LYS A 53 -11.32 3.05 15.72
CA LYS A 53 -11.72 2.11 16.78
C LYS A 53 -11.52 2.71 18.17
N GLU A 54 -10.37 3.31 18.44
CA GLU A 54 -10.09 3.99 19.71
C GLU A 54 -11.08 5.13 19.97
N ALA A 55 -11.43 5.92 18.95
CA ALA A 55 -12.45 6.97 19.08
C ALA A 55 -13.85 6.39 19.36
N SER A 56 -14.20 5.27 18.71
CA SER A 56 -15.46 4.56 18.94
C SER A 56 -15.54 3.98 20.35
N ASP A 57 -14.47 3.36 20.83
CA ASP A 57 -14.38 2.78 22.17
C ASP A 57 -14.50 3.88 23.23
N LEU A 58 -13.81 5.01 23.05
CA LEU A 58 -13.95 6.16 23.95
C LEU A 58 -15.36 6.76 23.92
N TYR A 59 -16.01 6.79 22.75
CA TYR A 59 -17.42 7.19 22.66
C TYR A 59 -18.32 6.21 23.43
N ALA A 60 -18.09 4.89 23.34
CA ALA A 60 -18.87 3.90 24.07
C ALA A 60 -18.75 4.06 25.60
N VAL A 61 -17.57 4.44 26.09
CA VAL A 61 -17.33 4.70 27.52
C VAL A 61 -17.94 6.04 27.96
N LYS A 62 -17.65 7.12 27.23
CA LYS A 62 -18.06 8.48 27.63
C LYS A 62 -19.47 8.87 27.24
N LYS A 63 -20.08 8.19 26.26
CA LYS A 63 -21.38 8.49 25.62
C LYS A 63 -21.49 9.93 25.09
N GLN A 64 -20.37 10.57 24.78
CA GLN A 64 -20.29 11.93 24.24
C GLN A 64 -19.44 11.93 22.97
N PRO A 65 -19.68 12.84 22.02
CA PRO A 65 -18.87 12.96 20.80
C PRO A 65 -17.38 13.09 21.13
N VAL A 66 -16.54 12.23 20.54
CA VAL A 66 -15.10 12.22 20.77
C VAL A 66 -14.37 12.62 19.51
N ILE A 67 -13.40 13.53 19.66
CA ILE A 67 -12.45 13.90 18.60
C ILE A 67 -11.06 13.50 19.08
N LEU A 68 -10.43 12.57 18.37
CA LEU A 68 -9.04 12.17 18.59
C LEU A 68 -8.17 12.67 17.45
N ARG A 69 -6.97 13.14 17.78
CA ARG A 69 -5.95 13.53 16.81
C ARG A 69 -4.67 12.77 17.10
N GLN A 70 -4.09 12.16 16.06
CA GLN A 70 -2.81 11.47 16.14
C GLN A 70 -2.00 11.81 14.87
N GLY A 71 -1.04 12.73 15.02
CA GLY A 71 -0.32 13.31 13.88
C GLY A 71 -1.28 13.96 12.89
N ASP A 72 -1.17 13.59 11.61
CA ASP A 72 -2.01 14.08 10.52
C ASP A 72 -3.43 13.47 10.50
N LEU A 73 -3.68 12.45 11.33
CA LEU A 73 -4.95 11.73 11.38
C LEU A 73 -5.87 12.32 12.46
N THR A 74 -7.13 12.54 12.10
CA THR A 74 -8.17 13.00 13.03
C THR A 74 -9.37 12.05 12.95
N ALA A 75 -9.68 11.37 14.03
CA ALA A 75 -10.90 10.57 14.15
C ALA A 75 -11.99 11.35 14.89
N LYS A 76 -13.22 11.28 14.40
CA LYS A 76 -14.42 11.83 15.03
C LYS A 76 -15.42 10.71 15.20
N ALA A 77 -15.76 10.39 16.44
CA ALA A 77 -16.80 9.43 16.79
C ALA A 77 -18.04 10.16 17.32
N THR A 78 -19.18 9.86 16.72
CA THR A 78 -20.51 10.38 17.08
C THR A 78 -21.50 9.23 17.15
N VAL A 79 -22.70 9.48 17.68
CA VAL A 79 -23.76 8.47 17.94
C VAL A 79 -23.99 7.51 16.76
N GLN A 80 -24.00 8.04 15.53
CA GLN A 80 -24.35 7.29 14.32
C GLN A 80 -23.16 6.96 13.42
N LYS A 81 -22.00 7.60 13.62
CA LYS A 81 -20.89 7.49 12.67
C LYS A 81 -19.53 7.74 13.29
N VAL A 82 -18.53 7.02 12.77
CA VAL A 82 -17.12 7.22 13.02
C VAL A 82 -16.46 7.62 11.70
N ILE A 83 -15.82 8.79 11.68
CA ILE A 83 -15.14 9.31 10.49
C ILE A 83 -13.68 9.59 10.84
N VAL A 84 -12.76 9.08 10.02
CA VAL A 84 -11.33 9.33 10.15
C VAL A 84 -10.86 10.16 8.95
N TYR A 85 -10.25 11.29 9.26
CA TYR A 85 -9.70 12.24 8.30
C TYR A 85 -8.17 12.21 8.31
N LYS A 86 -7.55 12.52 7.18
CA LYS A 86 -6.14 12.87 7.06
C LYS A 86 -6.01 14.22 6.36
N ASN A 87 -5.46 15.23 7.03
CA ASN A 87 -5.34 16.60 6.49
C ASN A 87 -6.65 17.13 5.84
N GLY A 88 -7.80 16.82 6.44
CA GLY A 88 -9.13 17.22 5.94
C GLY A 88 -9.78 16.25 4.94
N GLN A 89 -9.04 15.30 4.35
CA GLN A 89 -9.61 14.28 3.46
C GLN A 89 -10.16 13.10 4.26
N CYS A 90 -11.39 12.67 3.97
CA CYS A 90 -12.00 11.50 4.59
C CYS A 90 -11.30 10.22 4.11
N LEU A 91 -10.69 9.46 5.04
CA LEU A 91 -10.04 8.18 4.74
C LEU A 91 -10.96 6.98 4.99
N CYS A 92 -11.64 6.98 6.15
CA CYS A 92 -12.54 5.89 6.53
C CYS A 92 -13.81 6.48 7.13
N ARG A 93 -14.96 5.94 6.74
CA ARG A 93 -16.25 6.24 7.33
C ARG A 93 -16.94 4.92 7.66
N VAL A 94 -17.35 4.78 8.92
CA VAL A 94 -18.20 3.67 9.37
C VAL A 94 -19.47 4.29 9.92
N GLU A 95 -20.59 3.99 9.29
CA GLU A 95 -21.93 4.36 9.73
C GLU A 95 -22.52 3.13 10.46
N LYS A 96 -23.25 3.39 11.55
CA LYS A 96 -23.80 2.36 12.43
C LYS A 96 -25.21 1.98 12.00
#